data_AF-A0A1H2WHK0-F1
#
_entry.id   AF-A0A1H2WHK0-F1
#
_cell.length_a   1.000
_cell.length_b   1.000
_cell.length_c   1.000
_cell.angle_alpha   90.00
_cell.angle_beta   90.00
_cell.angle_gamma   90.00
#
_symmetry.space_group_name_H-M   'P 1'
#
loop_
_entity.id
_entity.type
_entity.pdbx_description
1 polymer ?
#
loop_
_entity_poly.entity_id
_entity_poly.type
_entity_poly.pdbx_seq_one_letter_code
_entity_poly.pdbx_strand_id
1 'polypeptide(L)'
;MADVIDAVAQLEAATDRVLAALKSGRTDGLLELLTDQCVRLQQVESVGVERCSEVMRRIAQKVQIQQMLIEQGLSISEHFLKKLYQGRSYSQLA
;
A
#
# COMPACT_ATOMS: atom_id res chain seq x y z
N MET A 1 -10.11 -23.79 -11.06
CA MET A 1 -9.36 -23.12 -12.15
C MET A 1 -9.81 -21.67 -12.28
N ALA A 2 -11.12 -21.43 -12.30
CA ALA A 2 -11.70 -20.09 -12.15
C ALA A 2 -11.30 -19.43 -10.81
N ASP A 3 -11.20 -20.20 -9.73
CA ASP A 3 -10.94 -19.67 -8.37
C ASP A 3 -9.54 -19.05 -8.22
N VAL A 4 -8.54 -19.58 -8.93
CA VAL A 4 -7.17 -19.03 -8.93
C VAL A 4 -7.12 -17.70 -9.69
N ILE A 5 -7.77 -17.66 -10.86
CA ILE A 5 -7.81 -16.48 -11.71
C ILE A 5 -8.59 -15.35 -11.02
N ASP A 6 -9.70 -15.69 -10.37
CA ASP A 6 -10.51 -14.75 -9.61
C ASP A 6 -9.74 -14.21 -8.38
N ALA A 7 -9.06 -15.07 -7.62
CA ALA A 7 -8.24 -14.63 -6.48
C ALA A 7 -7.11 -13.66 -6.90
N VAL A 8 -6.41 -13.96 -8.01
CA VAL A 8 -5.35 -13.09 -8.54
C VAL A 8 -5.91 -11.77 -9.06
N ALA A 9 -7.06 -11.78 -9.74
CA ALA A 9 -7.71 -10.56 -10.21
C ALA A 9 -8.17 -9.68 -9.03
N GLN A 10 -8.69 -10.28 -7.96
CA GLN A 10 -9.07 -9.58 -6.74
C GLN A 10 -7.86 -8.95 -6.03
N LEU A 11 -6.72 -9.66 -5.99
CA LEU A 11 -5.47 -9.11 -5.47
C LEU A 11 -4.96 -7.94 -6.32
N GLU A 12 -5.03 -8.04 -7.66
CA GLU A 12 -4.65 -6.94 -8.55
C GLU A 12 -5.52 -5.69 -8.30
N ALA A 13 -6.84 -5.87 -8.21
CA ALA A 13 -7.78 -4.79 -7.94
C ALA A 13 -7.59 -4.17 -6.55
N ALA A 14 -7.29 -4.98 -5.52
CA ALA A 14 -6.94 -4.46 -4.20
C ALA A 14 -5.64 -3.63 -4.23
N THR A 15 -4.63 -4.13 -4.95
CA THR A 15 -3.35 -3.43 -5.14
C THR A 15 -3.54 -2.10 -5.87
N ASP A 16 -4.38 -2.04 -6.90
CA ASP A 16 -4.67 -0.80 -7.63
C ASP A 16 -5.39 0.23 -6.77
N ARG A 17 -6.34 -0.21 -5.92
CA ARG A 17 -7.05 0.69 -4.99
C ARG A 17 -6.12 1.34 -3.98
N VAL A 18 -5.22 0.55 -3.36
CA VAL A 18 -4.19 1.08 -2.44
C VAL A 18 -3.28 2.06 -3.17
N LEU A 19 -2.79 1.71 -4.36
CA LEU A 19 -1.89 2.58 -5.11
C LEU A 19 -2.57 3.90 -5.51
N ALA A 20 -3.85 3.86 -5.90
CA ALA A 20 -4.63 5.05 -6.21
C ALA A 20 -4.82 5.94 -4.97
N ALA A 21 -5.13 5.35 -3.81
CA ALA A 21 -5.25 6.07 -2.54
C ALA A 21 -3.95 6.80 -2.19
N LEU A 22 -2.81 6.08 -2.20
CA LEU A 22 -1.49 6.63 -1.94
C LEU A 22 -1.13 7.78 -2.91
N LYS A 23 -1.33 7.61 -4.22
CA LYS A 23 -1.07 8.66 -5.21
C LYS A 23 -1.94 9.89 -5.01
N SER A 24 -3.17 9.71 -4.53
CA SER A 24 -4.09 10.82 -4.23
C SER A 24 -3.82 11.50 -2.88
N GLY A 25 -2.87 10.99 -2.08
CA GLY A 25 -2.62 11.49 -0.73
C GLY A 25 -3.78 11.22 0.25
N ARG A 26 -4.74 10.36 -0.11
CA ARG A 26 -5.88 10.03 0.74
C ARG A 26 -5.45 9.01 1.78
N THR A 27 -5.45 9.43 3.04
CA THR A 27 -5.15 8.58 4.19
C THR A 27 -6.39 7.94 4.80
N ASP A 28 -7.57 8.52 4.55
CA ASP A 28 -8.85 8.00 5.03
C ASP A 28 -9.11 6.60 4.43
N GLY A 29 -9.32 5.60 5.29
CA GLY A 29 -9.56 4.22 4.87
C GLY A 29 -8.35 3.50 4.27
N LEU A 30 -7.15 4.12 4.23
CA LEU A 30 -5.96 3.48 3.64
C LEU A 30 -5.57 2.20 4.39
N LEU A 31 -5.72 2.17 5.72
CA LEU A 31 -5.45 0.98 6.54
C LEU A 31 -6.39 -0.18 6.19
N GLU A 32 -7.66 0.10 5.91
CA GLU A 32 -8.64 -0.91 5.49
C GLU A 32 -8.28 -1.48 4.12
N LEU A 33 -7.88 -0.63 3.17
CA LEU A 33 -7.44 -1.05 1.85
C LEU A 33 -6.16 -1.92 1.91
N LEU A 34 -5.19 -1.53 2.74
CA LEU A 34 -3.98 -2.32 2.97
C LEU A 34 -4.31 -3.68 3.60
N THR A 35 -5.24 -3.70 4.56
CA THR A 35 -5.69 -4.94 5.20
C THR A 35 -6.37 -5.87 4.20
N ASP A 36 -7.29 -5.36 3.36
CA ASP A 36 -7.92 -6.13 2.28
C ASP A 36 -6.87 -6.69 1.32
N GLN A 37 -5.90 -5.86 0.88
CA GLN A 37 -4.81 -6.31 0.00
C GLN A 37 -4.03 -7.48 0.63
N CYS A 38 -3.68 -7.41 1.91
CA CYS A 38 -2.99 -8.50 2.62
C CYS A 38 -3.84 -9.78 2.70
N VAL A 39 -5.14 -9.66 2.97
CA VAL A 39 -6.07 -10.80 2.96
C VAL A 39 -6.13 -11.45 1.57
N ARG A 40 -6.17 -10.65 0.50
CA ARG A 40 -6.15 -11.18 -0.88
C ARG A 40 -4.84 -11.87 -1.23
N LEU A 41 -3.71 -11.39 -0.71
CA LEU A 41 -2.42 -12.04 -0.92
C LEU A 41 -2.40 -13.44 -0.29
N GLN A 42 -2.87 -13.56 0.95
CA GLN A 42 -2.97 -14.86 1.64
C GLN A 42 -3.87 -15.85 0.89
N GLN A 43 -4.98 -15.36 0.32
CA GLN A 43 -5.87 -16.17 -0.51
C GLN A 43 -5.14 -16.69 -1.76
N VAL A 44 -4.39 -15.85 -2.46
CA VAL A 44 -3.62 -16.24 -3.66
C VAL A 44 -2.50 -17.24 -3.32
N GLU A 45 -1.79 -17.05 -2.20
CA GLU A 45 -0.74 -17.98 -1.74
C GLU A 45 -1.29 -19.38 -1.47
N SER A 46 -2.50 -19.47 -0.88
CA SER A 46 -3.14 -20.75 -0.59
C SER A 46 -3.58 -21.54 -1.83
N VAL A 47 -3.74 -20.87 -2.98
CA VAL A 47 -4.32 -21.43 -4.20
C VAL A 47 -3.25 -21.78 -5.28
N GLY A 48 -1.99 -21.39 -5.05
CA GLY A 48 -0.84 -21.76 -5.89
C GLY A 48 -0.52 -20.73 -6.99
N VAL A 49 0.58 -20.01 -6.80
CA VAL A 49 0.98 -18.78 -7.53
C VAL A 49 1.55 -19.06 -8.94
N GLU A 50 2.02 -20.28 -9.20
CA GLU A 50 2.86 -20.62 -10.37
C GLU A 50 2.17 -20.42 -11.74
N ARG A 51 0.84 -20.27 -11.76
CA ARG A 51 0.04 -20.22 -13.00
C ARG A 51 -0.24 -18.81 -13.53
N CYS A 52 0.06 -17.75 -12.78
CA CYS A 52 -0.23 -16.35 -13.15
C CYS A 52 1.00 -15.44 -13.06
N SER A 53 2.16 -15.93 -13.52
CA SER A 53 3.47 -15.28 -13.32
C SER A 53 3.56 -13.82 -13.83
N GLU A 54 2.91 -13.50 -14.94
CA GLU A 54 2.93 -12.13 -15.49
C GLU A 54 2.07 -11.15 -14.67
N VAL A 55 0.88 -11.57 -14.23
CA VAL A 55 0.00 -10.76 -13.38
C VAL A 55 0.68 -10.52 -12.03
N MET A 56 1.26 -11.57 -11.44
CA MET A 56 2.01 -11.46 -10.19
C MET A 56 3.21 -10.53 -10.30
N ARG A 57 3.92 -10.54 -11.43
CA ARG A 57 5.00 -9.58 -11.68
C ARG A 57 4.48 -8.13 -11.70
N ARG A 58 3.35 -7.87 -12.35
CA ARG A 58 2.72 -6.54 -12.37
C ARG A 58 2.25 -6.10 -10.98
N ILE A 59 1.64 -7.02 -10.21
CA ILE A 59 1.27 -6.76 -8.81
C ILE A 59 2.50 -6.39 -7.99
N ALA A 60 3.60 -7.15 -8.11
CA ALA A 60 4.84 -6.87 -7.40
C ALA A 60 5.42 -5.48 -7.74
N GLN A 61 5.41 -5.08 -9.02
CA GLN A 61 5.83 -3.74 -9.44
C GLN A 61 4.96 -2.65 -8.82
N LYS A 62 3.64 -2.84 -8.76
CA LYS A 62 2.72 -1.90 -8.10
C LYS A 62 3.01 -1.80 -6.60
N VAL A 63 3.25 -2.93 -5.93
CA VAL A 63 3.61 -2.97 -4.50
C VAL A 63 4.94 -2.25 -4.22
N GLN A 64 5.94 -2.37 -5.10
CA GLN A 64 7.18 -1.59 -4.97
C GLN A 64 6.92 -0.08 -4.99
N ILE A 65 6.01 0.39 -5.86
CA ILE A 65 5.62 1.80 -5.90
C ILE A 65 4.87 2.19 -4.61
N GLN A 66 3.97 1.33 -4.11
CA GLN A 66 3.28 1.58 -2.84
C GLN A 66 4.28 1.72 -1.68
N GLN A 67 5.27 0.83 -1.59
CA GLN A 67 6.32 0.87 -0.59
C GLN A 67 7.11 2.17 -0.68
N MET A 68 7.57 2.55 -1.88
CA MET A 68 8.31 3.80 -2.11
C MET A 68 7.51 5.03 -1.64
N LEU A 69 6.21 5.09 -1.94
CA LEU A 69 5.35 6.21 -1.52
C LEU A 69 5.17 6.26 0.00
N ILE A 70 5.02 5.09 0.65
CA ILE A 70 4.92 4.99 2.11
C ILE A 70 6.22 5.44 2.79
N GLU A 71 7.37 4.98 2.29
CA GLU A 71 8.69 5.36 2.80
C GLU A 71 8.96 6.87 2.64
N GLN A 72 8.55 7.45 1.51
CA GLN A 72 8.61 8.91 1.29
C GLN A 72 7.74 9.65 2.32
N GLY A 73 6.49 9.20 2.52
CA GLY A 73 5.58 9.79 3.51
C GLY A 73 6.13 9.70 4.93
N LEU A 74 6.73 8.56 5.29
CA LEU A 74 7.37 8.35 6.59
C LEU A 74 8.56 9.31 6.77
N SER A 75 9.47 9.37 5.80
CA SER A 75 10.65 10.25 5.84
C SER A 75 10.29 11.73 5.99
N ILE A 76 9.26 12.19 5.26
CA ILE A 76 8.74 13.57 5.38
C ILE A 76 8.17 13.79 6.79
N SER A 77 7.37 12.86 7.29
CA SER A 77 6.73 12.95 8.60
C SER A 77 7.77 13.00 9.73
N GLU A 78 8.76 12.11 9.69
CA GLU A 78 9.87 12.06 10.64
C GLU A 78 10.69 13.35 10.61
N HIS A 79 11.03 13.84 9.42
CA HIS A 79 11.78 15.09 9.28
C HIS A 79 11.02 16.27 9.90
N PHE A 80 9.71 16.39 9.59
CA PHE A 80 8.89 17.48 10.10
C PHE A 80 8.71 17.40 11.62
N LEU A 81 8.39 16.22 12.17
CA LEU A 81 8.27 16.00 13.61
C LEU A 81 9.59 16.33 14.34
N LYS A 82 10.73 15.89 13.79
CA LYS A 82 12.05 16.23 14.34
C LYS A 82 12.27 17.74 14.39
N LYS A 83 11.88 18.48 13.36
CA LYS A 83 11.96 19.95 13.34
C LYS A 83 11.04 20.59 14.37
N LEU A 84 9.81 20.09 14.54
CA LEU A 84 8.89 20.57 15.57
C LEU A 84 9.47 20.41 16.98
N TYR A 85 10.08 19.26 17.25
CA TYR A 85 10.66 18.96 18.57
C TYR A 85 12.01 19.66 18.83
N GLN A 86 12.72 20.13 17.79
CA GLN A 86 14.02 20.81 17.92
C GLN A 86 13.95 22.30 18.32
N GLY A 87 12.76 22.89 18.45
CA GLY A 87 12.58 24.20 19.10
C GLY A 87 12.32 25.38 18.16
N ARG A 88 11.04 25.58 17.86
CA ARG A 88 10.16 26.68 18.32
C ARG A 88 8.79 26.06 18.15
N SER A 89 8.24 25.51 19.23
CA SER A 89 7.00 24.76 19.11
C SER A 89 5.92 25.68 18.54
N TYR A 90 5.26 25.26 17.45
CA TYR A 90 4.06 25.95 16.97
C TYR A 90 2.95 25.97 18.03
N SER A 91 3.05 25.15 19.09
CA SER A 91 2.18 25.26 20.27
C SER A 91 2.34 26.56 21.06
N GLN A 92 3.35 27.39 20.78
CA GLN A 92 3.50 28.74 21.35
C GLN A 92 3.00 29.84 20.39
N LEU A 93 2.50 29.47 19.20
CA LEU A 93 1.90 30.39 18.21
C LEU A 93 0.36 30.40 18.27
N ALA A 94 -0.25 29.61 19.18
CA ALA A 94 -1.69 29.53 19.41
C ALA A 94 -2.08 30.28 20.69
#